data_AF-A0A428URA5-F1
#
_entry.id   AF-A0A428URA5-F1
#
_cell.length_a   1.000
_cell.length_b   1.000
_cell.length_c   1.000
_cell.angle_alpha   90.00
_cell.angle_beta   90.00
_cell.angle_gamma   90.00
#
_symmetry.space_group_name_H-M   'P 1'
#
loop_
_entity.id
_entity.type
_entity.pdbx_description
1 polymer ?
#
loop_
_entity_poly.entity_id
_entity_poly.type
_entity_poly.pdbx_seq_one_letter_code
_entity_poly.pdbx_strand_id
1 'polypeptide(L)'
;MPNESVTLDPTAVTYSAGIFELVPAIRDILRTRYCVPGSIFLVEGLERVSVSRSGRWQAVRLLLGDGAICIQALLGANMHRFVQTGEVALGAYICCEAFHVEWQNIEDRKMVTLVIEDLVTVGWNESYRVLGQDQEPVTQPYPGTSEQPPQESKDMQPNEPKATAKPSSLHTGDFKFGDDEEAAEEAFEAFETLAYPTKPKPQQKPQQPIALPRDWHDPQTPLKLTTLRSIPHLPYKQNWSCNVLAIISSLSDVEPSNLPPHRQRTARLVDPSTSKQVHLTVFLDPEEFNPRVGSAVLLVGVKNHRFDGGSLKKYDSDRKNGRWWFEDPLELGWCDVEGIKSWWSAAAEAI
;
A
#
# COMPACT_ATOMS: atom_id res chain seq x y z
N MET A 1 42.96 11.49 -6.45
CA MET A 1 42.78 10.16 -5.85
C MET A 1 42.49 9.19 -6.99
N PRO A 2 43.21 8.07 -7.12
CA PRO A 2 42.92 7.10 -8.17
C PRO A 2 41.57 6.43 -7.86
N ASN A 3 40.71 6.31 -8.88
CA ASN A 3 39.47 5.53 -8.82
C ASN A 3 39.82 4.08 -8.48
N GLU A 4 39.59 3.66 -7.24
CA GLU A 4 39.48 2.23 -6.93
C GLU A 4 38.27 1.70 -7.69
N SER A 5 38.53 0.87 -8.71
CA SER A 5 37.48 0.12 -9.40
C SER A 5 36.83 -0.81 -8.38
N VAL A 6 35.60 -0.50 -7.96
CA VAL A 6 34.78 -1.37 -7.12
C VAL A 6 34.69 -2.73 -7.80
N THR A 7 35.30 -3.75 -7.20
CA THR A 7 35.27 -5.12 -7.72
C THR A 7 33.98 -5.76 -7.23
N LEU A 8 33.05 -6.01 -8.15
CA LEU A 8 31.77 -6.63 -7.84
C LEU A 8 31.95 -8.14 -7.68
N ASP A 9 31.63 -8.66 -6.49
CA ASP A 9 31.60 -10.10 -6.24
C ASP A 9 30.16 -10.63 -6.42
N PRO A 10 29.89 -11.44 -7.46
CA PRO A 10 28.56 -12.02 -7.67
C PRO A 10 28.16 -13.00 -6.56
N THR A 11 29.10 -13.48 -5.75
CA THR A 11 28.88 -14.48 -4.69
C THR A 11 28.62 -13.89 -3.30
N ALA A 12 28.71 -12.57 -3.14
CA ALA A 12 28.50 -11.86 -1.88
C ALA A 12 27.00 -11.72 -1.52
N VAL A 13 26.28 -12.84 -1.47
CA VAL A 13 24.83 -12.89 -1.28
C VAL A 13 24.45 -13.04 0.20
N THR A 14 23.66 -12.10 0.70
CA THR A 14 22.95 -12.17 1.98
C THR A 14 21.50 -12.57 1.74
N TYR A 15 21.09 -13.72 2.25
CA TYR A 15 19.73 -14.25 2.07
C TYR A 15 18.77 -13.71 3.13
N SER A 16 17.57 -13.28 2.73
CA SER A 16 16.50 -12.86 3.65
C SER A 16 15.42 -13.93 3.84
N ALA A 17 15.19 -14.78 2.82
CA ALA A 17 14.07 -15.74 2.80
C ALA A 17 14.49 -17.17 2.39
N GLY A 18 15.73 -17.56 2.70
CA GLY A 18 16.28 -18.88 2.38
C GLY A 18 17.30 -18.86 1.22
N ILE A 19 18.01 -19.98 1.03
CA ILE A 19 19.05 -20.11 0.01
C ILE A 19 18.38 -20.23 -1.37
N PHE A 20 18.86 -19.46 -2.34
CA PHE A 20 18.41 -19.51 -3.73
C PHE A 20 19.59 -19.47 -4.71
N GLU A 21 19.35 -19.90 -5.94
CA GLU A 21 20.30 -19.77 -7.05
C GLU A 21 19.69 -18.89 -8.14
N LEU A 22 20.52 -18.06 -8.77
CA LEU A 22 20.09 -17.20 -9.87
C LEU A 22 20.07 -18.05 -11.16
N VAL A 23 18.87 -18.32 -11.67
CA VAL A 23 18.66 -19.12 -12.88
C VAL A 23 18.45 -18.17 -14.06
N PRO A 24 19.28 -18.23 -15.12
CA PRO A 24 19.09 -17.41 -16.32
C PRO A 24 17.72 -17.65 -16.97
N ALA A 25 16.85 -16.65 -16.94
CA ALA A 25 15.46 -16.75 -17.40
C ALA A 25 15.14 -15.79 -18.55
N ILE A 26 15.92 -14.72 -18.73
CA ILE A 26 15.58 -13.61 -19.63
C ILE A 26 15.59 -14.09 -21.10
N ARG A 27 16.55 -14.94 -21.49
CA ARG A 27 16.59 -15.47 -22.86
C ARG A 27 15.34 -16.29 -23.19
N ASP A 28 14.88 -17.10 -22.24
CA ASP A 28 13.68 -17.91 -22.44
C ASP A 28 12.42 -17.06 -22.42
N ILE A 29 12.36 -16.02 -21.57
CA ILE A 29 11.29 -15.02 -21.60
C ILE A 29 11.23 -14.33 -22.97
N LEU A 30 12.37 -13.89 -23.51
CA LEU A 30 12.43 -13.24 -24.83
C LEU A 30 11.99 -14.17 -25.97
N ARG A 31 12.34 -15.46 -25.89
CA ARG A 31 12.02 -16.47 -26.91
C ARG A 31 10.56 -16.93 -26.85
N THR A 32 10.04 -17.17 -25.65
CA THR A 32 8.75 -17.83 -25.42
C THR A 32 7.64 -16.86 -25.04
N ARG A 33 8.00 -15.65 -24.59
CA ARG A 33 7.09 -14.68 -23.94
C ARG A 33 6.41 -15.21 -22.69
N TYR A 34 6.92 -16.31 -22.15
CA TYR A 34 6.41 -16.90 -20.92
C TYR A 34 7.23 -16.40 -19.74
N CYS A 35 6.55 -15.77 -18.79
CA CYS A 35 7.11 -15.37 -17.51
C CYS A 35 6.86 -16.50 -16.50
N VAL A 36 7.93 -17.08 -15.96
CA VAL A 36 7.82 -18.12 -14.93
C VAL A 36 7.64 -17.40 -13.58
N PRO A 37 6.50 -17.53 -12.88
CA PRO A 37 6.35 -17.03 -11.52
C PRO A 37 7.44 -17.57 -10.60
N GLY A 38 7.92 -16.74 -9.69
CA GLY A 38 9.02 -17.09 -8.80
C GLY A 38 10.42 -16.92 -9.42
N SER A 39 10.52 -16.33 -10.62
CA SER A 39 11.82 -16.02 -11.23
C SER A 39 12.55 -14.96 -10.40
N ILE A 40 13.82 -15.24 -10.09
CA ILE A 40 14.66 -14.35 -9.28
C ILE A 40 15.54 -13.50 -10.19
N PHE A 41 15.60 -12.20 -9.90
CA PHE A 41 16.45 -11.25 -10.61
C PHE A 41 17.25 -10.39 -9.63
N LEU A 42 18.46 -10.01 -10.02
CA LEU A 42 19.27 -9.00 -9.36
C LEU A 42 18.86 -7.60 -9.85
N VAL A 43 18.62 -6.67 -8.94
CA VAL A 43 18.42 -5.26 -9.28
C VAL A 43 19.79 -4.61 -9.50
N GLU A 44 20.22 -4.54 -10.75
CA GLU A 44 21.49 -3.92 -11.15
C GLU A 44 21.38 -2.40 -11.35
N GLY A 45 20.16 -1.88 -11.50
CA GLY A 45 19.93 -0.46 -11.69
C GLY A 45 18.52 -0.07 -11.26
N LEU A 46 18.41 1.15 -10.73
CA LEU A 46 17.15 1.73 -10.26
C LEU A 46 17.10 3.20 -10.63
N GLU A 47 16.05 3.60 -11.33
CA GLU A 47 15.86 4.97 -11.79
C GLU A 47 14.44 5.44 -11.47
N ARG A 48 14.33 6.64 -10.87
CA ARG A 48 13.04 7.31 -10.64
C ARG A 48 12.88 8.40 -11.68
N VAL A 49 11.96 8.22 -12.62
CA VAL A 49 11.72 9.15 -13.72
C VAL A 49 10.44 9.94 -13.42
N SER A 50 10.56 11.25 -13.24
CA SER A 50 9.40 12.13 -13.12
C SER A 50 8.63 12.16 -14.45
N VAL A 51 7.41 11.65 -14.45
CA VAL A 51 6.51 11.63 -15.62
C VAL A 51 5.60 12.86 -15.68
N SER A 52 5.61 13.70 -14.64
CA SER A 52 4.93 15.00 -14.64
C SER A 52 5.88 16.18 -14.47
N ARG A 53 5.52 17.34 -15.05
CA ARG A 53 6.24 18.61 -14.86
C ARG A 53 6.31 19.05 -13.38
N SER A 54 5.35 18.62 -12.57
CA SER A 54 5.30 18.87 -11.14
C SER A 54 6.20 17.96 -10.31
N GLY A 55 6.82 16.93 -10.92
CA GLY A 55 7.60 15.91 -10.20
C GLY A 55 6.77 14.97 -9.30
N ARG A 56 5.46 15.23 -9.15
CA ARG A 56 4.54 14.45 -8.29
C ARG A 56 4.31 13.03 -8.77
N TRP A 57 4.37 12.79 -10.08
CA TRP A 57 4.21 11.46 -10.65
C TRP A 57 5.58 10.94 -11.08
N GLN A 58 5.93 9.77 -10.57
CA GLN A 58 7.20 9.11 -10.86
C GLN A 58 6.94 7.72 -11.42
N ALA A 59 7.63 7.37 -12.49
CA ALA A 59 7.77 6.00 -12.94
C ALA A 59 9.06 5.45 -12.34
N VAL A 60 9.01 4.24 -11.80
CA VAL A 60 10.19 3.55 -11.30
C VAL A 60 10.61 2.50 -12.31
N ARG A 61 11.81 2.66 -12.83
CA ARG A 61 12.41 1.76 -13.81
C ARG A 61 13.54 1.00 -13.14
N LEU A 62 13.53 -0.31 -13.34
CA LEU A 62 14.55 -1.21 -12.84
C LEU A 62 15.35 -1.78 -14.00
N LEU A 63 16.62 -2.07 -13.76
CA LEU A 63 17.43 -2.94 -14.60
C LEU A 63 17.60 -4.26 -13.86
N LEU A 64 17.03 -5.32 -14.40
CA LEU A 64 17.00 -6.64 -13.78
C LEU A 64 17.97 -7.58 -14.48
N GLY A 65 18.91 -8.16 -13.73
CA GLY A 65 19.86 -9.15 -14.18
C GLY A 65 19.47 -10.57 -13.78
N ASP A 66 19.65 -11.54 -14.67
CA ASP A 66 19.52 -12.97 -14.37
C ASP A 66 20.88 -13.67 -14.21
N GLY A 67 21.96 -12.88 -14.09
CA GLY A 67 23.34 -13.36 -14.00
C GLY A 67 24.02 -13.60 -15.35
N ALA A 68 23.26 -13.61 -16.45
CA ALA A 68 23.80 -13.72 -17.79
C ALA A 68 23.55 -12.44 -18.61
N ILE A 69 22.33 -11.91 -18.58
CA ILE A 69 21.94 -10.70 -19.28
C ILE A 69 21.02 -9.84 -18.39
N CYS A 70 20.82 -8.59 -18.80
CA CYS A 70 19.94 -7.67 -18.11
C CYS A 70 18.74 -7.30 -18.99
N ILE A 71 17.60 -7.05 -18.37
CA ILE A 71 16.36 -6.60 -19.02
C ILE A 71 15.80 -5.40 -18.27
N GLN A 72 15.19 -4.47 -19.00
CA GLN A 72 14.52 -3.33 -18.40
C GLN A 72 13.17 -3.75 -17.85
N ALA A 73 12.82 -3.20 -16.70
CA ALA A 73 11.53 -3.43 -16.08
C ALA A 73 10.90 -2.12 -15.60
N LEU A 74 9.57 -2.06 -15.69
CA LEU A 74 8.76 -1.03 -15.07
C LEU A 74 8.09 -1.63 -13.85
N LEU A 75 8.27 -0.94 -12.73
CA LEU A 75 7.68 -1.33 -11.48
C LEU A 75 6.25 -0.78 -11.40
N GLY A 76 5.27 -1.64 -11.14
CA GLY A 76 3.89 -1.25 -10.91
C GLY A 76 3.77 -0.22 -9.78
N ALA A 77 2.84 0.72 -9.90
CA ALA A 77 2.68 1.82 -8.94
C ALA A 77 2.44 1.34 -7.49
N ASN A 78 1.78 0.19 -7.33
CA ASN A 78 1.56 -0.47 -6.05
C ASN A 78 2.85 -0.90 -5.33
N MET A 79 3.95 -1.05 -6.08
CA MET A 79 5.26 -1.51 -5.61
C MET A 79 6.28 -0.38 -5.45
N HIS A 80 5.97 0.85 -5.88
CA HIS A 80 6.88 2.02 -5.74
C HIS A 80 7.29 2.29 -4.29
N ARG A 81 6.42 1.97 -3.34
CA ARG A 81 6.71 2.09 -1.91
C ARG A 81 7.89 1.22 -1.45
N PHE A 82 8.11 0.04 -2.06
CA PHE A 82 9.27 -0.80 -1.71
C PHE A 82 10.58 -0.14 -2.13
N VAL A 83 10.53 0.66 -3.19
CA VAL A 83 11.67 1.49 -3.61
C VAL A 83 11.81 2.73 -2.74
N GLN A 84 10.75 3.22 -2.10
CA GLN A 84 10.81 4.33 -1.14
C GLN A 84 11.31 3.87 0.24
N THR A 85 10.89 2.69 0.70
CA THR A 85 11.34 2.09 1.98
C THR A 85 12.74 1.48 1.89
N GLY A 86 13.28 1.32 0.68
CA GLY A 86 14.60 0.73 0.44
C GLY A 86 14.59 -0.80 0.42
N GLU A 87 13.41 -1.44 0.54
CA GLU A 87 13.23 -2.88 0.39
C GLU A 87 13.55 -3.37 -1.04
N VAL A 88 13.38 -2.51 -2.04
CA VAL A 88 13.89 -2.71 -3.40
C VAL A 88 14.90 -1.60 -3.67
N ALA A 89 16.17 -1.99 -3.73
CA ALA A 89 17.28 -1.08 -3.98
C ALA A 89 18.31 -1.74 -4.90
N LEU A 90 19.29 -0.98 -5.35
CA LEU A 90 20.41 -1.51 -6.11
C LEU A 90 21.13 -2.60 -5.30
N GLY A 91 21.35 -3.76 -5.92
CA GLY A 91 21.87 -4.96 -5.29
C GLY A 91 20.82 -5.87 -4.65
N ALA A 92 19.53 -5.52 -4.63
CA ALA A 92 18.49 -6.41 -4.13
C ALA A 92 18.26 -7.60 -5.07
N TYR A 93 18.08 -8.79 -4.52
CA TYR A 93 17.52 -9.93 -5.25
C TYR A 93 16.01 -9.95 -5.04
N ILE A 94 15.26 -9.86 -6.13
CA ILE A 94 13.81 -9.88 -6.13
C ILE A 94 13.28 -11.15 -6.78
N CYS A 95 12.33 -11.81 -6.12
CA CYS A 95 11.54 -12.90 -6.66
C CYS A 95 10.26 -12.32 -7.25
N CYS A 96 10.07 -12.41 -8.56
CA CYS A 96 8.89 -11.88 -9.22
C CYS A 96 7.79 -12.95 -9.29
N GLU A 97 6.72 -12.76 -8.52
CA GLU A 97 5.56 -13.67 -8.48
C GLU A 97 4.58 -13.38 -9.63
N ALA A 98 4.39 -12.11 -9.99
CA ALA A 98 3.53 -11.71 -11.10
C ALA A 98 4.21 -10.62 -11.94
N PHE A 99 4.49 -10.95 -13.19
CA PHE A 99 5.05 -10.04 -14.17
C PHE A 99 4.74 -10.50 -15.59
N HIS A 100 4.69 -9.56 -16.53
CA HIS A 100 4.46 -9.84 -17.94
C HIS A 100 5.42 -9.05 -18.83
N VAL A 101 5.50 -9.43 -20.11
CA VAL A 101 6.41 -8.81 -21.07
C VAL A 101 5.63 -7.90 -22.00
N GLU A 102 6.03 -6.63 -22.06
CA GLU A 102 5.55 -5.68 -23.05
C GLU A 102 6.57 -5.46 -24.15
N TRP A 103 6.07 -5.41 -25.39
CA TRP A 103 6.86 -5.16 -26.59
C TRP A 103 6.41 -3.83 -27.19
N GLN A 104 7.33 -2.89 -27.34
CA GLN A 104 7.05 -1.61 -27.95
C GLN A 104 7.93 -1.39 -29.18
N ASN A 105 7.33 -0.93 -30.27
CA ASN A 105 8.07 -0.50 -31.45
C ASN A 105 8.45 0.97 -31.28
N ILE A 106 9.74 1.26 -31.22
CA ILE A 106 10.28 2.61 -31.10
C ILE A 106 11.23 2.81 -32.27
N GLU A 107 10.89 3.71 -33.20
CA GLU A 107 11.77 4.21 -34.28
C GLU A 107 12.58 3.07 -34.97
N ASP A 108 11.87 2.06 -35.48
CA ASP A 108 12.39 0.87 -36.17
C ASP A 108 13.10 -0.19 -35.30
N ARG A 109 13.09 -0.03 -33.97
CA ARG A 109 13.59 -1.03 -33.01
C ARG A 109 12.45 -1.62 -32.17
N LYS A 110 12.56 -2.90 -31.83
CA LYS A 110 11.69 -3.56 -30.86
C LYS A 110 12.32 -3.44 -29.48
N MET A 111 11.69 -2.68 -28.60
CA MET A 111 12.04 -2.61 -27.18
C MET A 111 11.21 -3.64 -26.42
N VAL A 112 11.84 -4.28 -25.43
CA VAL A 112 11.20 -5.25 -24.54
C VAL A 112 11.37 -4.78 -23.12
N THR A 113 10.26 -4.75 -22.39
CA THR A 113 10.23 -4.32 -21.00
C THR A 113 9.39 -5.30 -20.19
N LEU A 114 9.87 -5.67 -19.00
CA LEU A 114 9.06 -6.42 -18.04
C LEU A 114 8.20 -5.45 -17.23
N VAL A 115 6.92 -5.74 -17.09
CA VAL A 115 6.04 -5.02 -16.17
C VAL A 115 5.86 -5.89 -14.94
N ILE A 116 6.38 -5.43 -13.79
CA ILE A 116 6.35 -6.16 -12.53
C ILE A 116 5.15 -5.69 -11.72
N GLU A 117 4.26 -6.62 -11.40
CA GLU A 117 3.03 -6.35 -10.66
C GLU A 117 3.11 -6.84 -9.21
N ASP A 118 3.94 -7.87 -8.96
CA ASP A 118 4.16 -8.47 -7.65
C ASP A 118 5.59 -9.02 -7.52
N LEU A 119 6.24 -8.74 -6.39
CA LEU A 119 7.59 -9.18 -6.08
C LEU A 119 7.81 -9.32 -4.57
N VAL A 120 8.83 -10.10 -4.21
CA VAL A 120 9.35 -10.19 -2.85
C VAL A 120 10.86 -10.07 -2.88
N THR A 121 11.46 -9.29 -1.98
CA THR A 121 12.91 -9.22 -1.83
C THR A 121 13.42 -10.44 -1.04
N VAL A 122 14.22 -11.28 -1.69
CA VAL A 122 14.70 -12.58 -1.16
C VAL A 122 16.15 -12.55 -0.69
N GLY A 123 16.88 -11.47 -1.01
CA GLY A 123 18.24 -11.28 -0.53
C GLY A 123 18.88 -10.03 -1.11
N TRP A 124 20.18 -9.89 -0.87
CA TRP A 124 20.98 -8.74 -1.29
C TRP A 124 22.37 -9.18 -1.71
N ASN A 125 22.94 -8.52 -2.72
CA ASN A 125 24.36 -8.62 -3.02
C ASN A 125 25.08 -7.41 -2.40
N GLU A 126 25.93 -7.67 -1.40
CA GLU A 126 26.61 -6.60 -0.64
C GLU A 126 27.60 -5.81 -1.50
N SER A 127 28.24 -6.41 -2.51
CA SER A 127 29.14 -5.70 -3.42
C SER A 127 28.41 -4.67 -4.28
N TYR A 128 27.16 -4.95 -4.65
CA TYR A 128 26.31 -3.99 -5.37
C TYR A 128 25.79 -2.89 -4.45
N ARG A 129 25.50 -3.17 -3.18
CA ARG A 129 25.00 -2.16 -2.23
C ARG A 129 25.99 -1.02 -2.00
N VAL A 130 27.28 -1.30 -2.06
CA VAL A 130 28.34 -0.29 -1.98
C VAL A 130 28.22 0.75 -3.11
N LEU A 131 27.81 0.33 -4.31
CA LEU A 131 27.57 1.27 -5.43
C LEU A 131 26.36 2.19 -5.21
N GLY A 132 25.41 1.79 -4.37
CA GLY A 132 24.22 2.57 -4.04
C GLY A 132 24.45 3.61 -2.93
N GLN A 133 25.55 3.52 -2.17
CA GLN A 133 25.84 4.43 -1.05
C GLN A 133 26.38 5.80 -1.51
N ASP A 134 26.99 5.88 -2.70
CA ASP A 134 27.46 7.14 -3.29
C ASP A 134 26.34 7.93 -4.02
N GLN A 135 25.13 7.37 -4.13
CA GLN A 135 23.95 8.12 -4.60
C GLN A 135 23.23 8.73 -3.40
N GLU A 136 23.62 9.95 -3.01
CA GLU A 136 22.88 10.71 -2.00
C GLU A 136 21.39 10.79 -2.34
N PRO A 137 20.48 10.62 -1.35
CA PRO A 137 19.09 10.98 -1.53
C PRO A 137 19.02 12.48 -1.76
N VAL A 138 18.57 12.91 -2.95
CA VAL A 138 18.26 14.32 -3.24
C VAL A 138 17.11 14.76 -2.33
N THR A 139 17.46 15.11 -1.11
CA THR A 139 16.63 15.80 -0.14
C THR A 139 16.93 17.28 -0.38
N GLN A 140 16.11 17.95 -1.17
CA GLN A 140 16.16 19.42 -1.17
C GLN A 140 15.52 19.91 0.15
N PRO A 141 16.24 20.65 1.00
CA PRO A 141 15.76 21.07 2.30
C PRO A 141 14.84 22.28 2.20
N TYR A 142 13.71 22.24 2.93
CA TYR A 142 12.97 23.43 3.30
C TYR A 142 13.78 24.25 4.34
N PRO A 143 13.77 25.59 4.31
CA PRO A 143 14.51 26.40 5.26
C PRO A 143 13.94 26.22 6.67
N GLY A 144 14.81 25.83 7.60
CA GLY A 144 14.46 25.54 8.98
C GLY A 144 14.11 26.77 9.81
N THR A 145 13.25 26.56 10.80
CA THR A 145 13.09 27.46 11.94
C THR A 145 13.62 26.72 13.16
N SER A 146 14.74 27.20 13.69
CA SER A 146 15.36 26.72 14.92
C SER A 146 14.42 26.93 16.12
N GLU A 147 14.06 25.85 16.80
CA GLU A 147 13.39 25.90 18.09
C GLU A 147 14.39 26.26 19.20
N GLN A 148 14.24 27.43 19.82
CA GLN A 148 14.67 27.65 21.19
C GLN A 148 13.49 27.35 22.13
N PRO A 149 13.73 26.75 23.31
CA PRO A 149 12.63 26.40 24.22
C PRO A 149 12.03 27.63 24.93
N PRO A 150 10.73 27.59 25.31
CA PRO A 150 10.00 28.76 25.81
C PRO A 150 10.29 29.05 27.30
N GLN A 151 10.39 30.32 27.66
CA GLN A 151 10.26 30.80 29.04
C GLN A 151 8.85 31.39 29.29
N GLU A 152 8.31 31.05 30.45
CA GLU A 152 7.00 31.42 30.99
C GLU A 152 6.81 32.92 31.31
N SER A 153 5.56 33.37 31.13
CA SER A 153 4.70 34.00 32.16
C SER A 153 4.09 35.40 31.87
N LYS A 154 2.75 35.42 32.04
CA LYS A 154 1.85 36.46 32.62
C LYS A 154 1.12 37.50 31.74
N ASP A 155 -0.18 37.23 31.58
CA ASP A 155 -1.37 38.03 31.95
C ASP A 155 -1.41 39.56 31.68
N MET A 156 -2.36 40.00 30.84
CA MET A 156 -3.62 40.68 31.23
C MET A 156 -4.34 41.35 30.03
N GLN A 157 -5.65 41.10 29.91
CA GLN A 157 -6.67 41.85 29.16
C GLN A 157 -7.07 43.16 29.89
N PRO A 158 -8.06 43.97 29.44
CA PRO A 158 -8.40 44.50 28.10
C PRO A 158 -8.69 46.03 28.14
N ASN A 159 -8.91 46.71 26.99
CA ASN A 159 -9.94 47.76 26.82
C ASN A 159 -9.91 48.42 25.41
N GLU A 160 -11.10 48.77 24.91
CA GLU A 160 -11.44 49.52 23.68
C GLU A 160 -12.25 50.80 24.09
N PRO A 161 -12.71 51.74 23.21
CA PRO A 161 -12.42 52.02 21.77
C PRO A 161 -12.39 53.54 21.33
N LYS A 162 -12.21 53.77 20.00
CA LYS A 162 -12.58 54.93 19.09
C LYS A 162 -11.62 56.15 19.00
N ALA A 163 -11.30 56.77 17.84
CA ALA A 163 -11.94 56.90 16.51
C ALA A 163 -11.00 57.34 15.34
N THR A 164 -11.36 56.97 14.08
CA THR A 164 -11.15 57.64 12.72
C THR A 164 -9.73 57.96 12.19
N ALA A 165 -9.28 57.74 10.94
CA ALA A 165 -9.86 57.57 9.59
C ALA A 165 -8.91 56.78 8.62
N LYS A 166 -9.45 56.23 7.51
CA LYS A 166 -8.89 55.32 6.46
C LYS A 166 -8.08 56.04 5.34
N PRO A 167 -7.51 55.36 4.27
CA PRO A 167 -7.45 53.93 3.89
C PRO A 167 -6.00 53.45 3.52
N SER A 168 -5.61 52.18 3.59
CA SER A 168 -5.86 51.13 2.58
C SER A 168 -4.87 49.98 2.82
N SER A 169 -5.35 48.78 3.16
CA SER A 169 -4.73 47.51 2.78
C SER A 169 -5.73 46.39 3.11
N LEU A 170 -5.85 45.43 2.20
CA LEU A 170 -6.80 44.35 2.27
C LEU A 170 -6.57 43.50 3.53
N HIS A 171 -7.57 43.46 4.41
CA HIS A 171 -7.76 42.35 5.33
C HIS A 171 -8.21 41.14 4.52
N THR A 172 -7.29 40.19 4.35
CA THR A 172 -7.64 38.78 4.19
C THR A 172 -8.35 38.35 5.46
N GLY A 173 -9.65 38.07 5.33
CA GLY A 173 -10.42 37.45 6.39
C GLY A 173 -9.77 36.12 6.76
N ASP A 174 -9.54 35.99 8.05
CA ASP A 174 -9.17 34.77 8.75
C ASP A 174 -10.31 33.75 8.56
N PHE A 175 -10.26 33.02 7.46
CA PHE A 175 -10.95 31.74 7.37
C PHE A 175 -9.99 30.73 7.98
N LYS A 176 -10.30 30.31 9.20
CA LYS A 176 -9.91 28.99 9.70
C LYS A 176 -10.29 27.97 8.62
N PHE A 177 -9.33 27.60 7.79
CA PHE A 177 -9.38 26.32 7.12
C PHE A 177 -9.02 25.31 8.20
N GLY A 178 -10.07 24.62 8.69
CA GLY A 178 -9.87 23.29 9.20
C GLY A 178 -9.09 22.51 8.15
N ASP A 179 -8.21 21.65 8.63
CA ASP A 179 -7.42 20.71 7.86
C ASP A 179 -8.37 19.69 7.21
N ASP A 180 -9.14 20.14 6.22
CA ASP A 180 -10.00 19.28 5.42
C ASP A 180 -9.16 18.79 4.24
N GLU A 181 -8.36 17.75 4.52
CA GLU A 181 -7.70 16.87 3.56
C GLU A 181 -8.66 16.44 2.42
N GLU A 182 -9.97 16.40 2.70
CA GLU A 182 -11.05 16.15 1.75
C GLU A 182 -11.15 17.20 0.62
N ALA A 183 -10.89 18.49 0.91
CA ALA A 183 -10.93 19.56 -0.08
C ALA A 183 -9.71 19.54 -1.03
N ALA A 184 -8.56 19.06 -0.55
CA ALA A 184 -7.37 18.89 -1.35
C ALA A 184 -7.50 17.69 -2.32
N GLU A 185 -8.21 16.63 -1.91
CA GLU A 185 -8.54 15.49 -2.76
C GLU A 185 -9.71 15.77 -3.72
N GLU A 186 -10.69 16.61 -3.34
CA GLU A 186 -11.78 17.06 -4.21
C GLU A 186 -11.26 17.95 -5.37
N ALA A 187 -10.26 18.79 -5.09
CA ALA A 187 -9.53 19.56 -6.11
C ALA A 187 -8.72 18.68 -7.08
N PHE A 188 -8.33 17.47 -6.65
CA PHE A 188 -7.61 16.49 -7.46
C PHE A 188 -8.56 15.73 -8.40
N GLU A 189 -9.76 15.38 -7.93
CA GLU A 189 -10.80 14.73 -8.74
C GLU A 189 -11.48 15.67 -9.75
N ALA A 190 -11.68 16.95 -9.39
CA ALA A 190 -12.18 17.97 -10.31
C ALA A 190 -11.26 18.17 -11.53
N PHE A 191 -9.98 17.85 -11.40
CA PHE A 191 -9.01 17.94 -12.48
C PHE A 191 -8.96 16.69 -13.38
N GLU A 192 -9.17 15.49 -12.81
CA GLU A 192 -9.32 14.25 -13.59
C GLU A 192 -10.60 14.25 -14.45
N THR A 193 -11.67 14.89 -13.96
CA THR A 193 -12.92 15.03 -14.74
C THR A 193 -12.78 15.99 -15.92
N LEU A 194 -11.81 16.91 -15.88
CA LEU A 194 -11.52 17.84 -16.99
C LEU A 194 -10.54 17.25 -18.01
N ALA A 195 -9.76 16.24 -17.63
CA ALA A 195 -8.77 15.60 -18.50
C ALA A 195 -9.37 14.60 -19.51
N TYR A 196 -10.61 14.13 -19.30
CA TYR A 196 -11.27 13.17 -20.19
C TYR A 196 -12.74 13.55 -20.46
N PRO A 197 -13.04 14.28 -21.55
CA PRO A 197 -14.42 14.59 -21.90
C PRO A 197 -15.06 13.37 -22.57
N THR A 198 -15.79 12.56 -21.80
CA THR A 198 -16.69 11.55 -22.39
C THR A 198 -18.10 12.12 -22.49
N LYS A 199 -18.60 12.32 -23.71
CA LYS A 199 -20.05 12.47 -24.01
C LYS A 199 -20.43 11.42 -25.07
N PRO A 200 -21.68 10.92 -25.14
CA PRO A 200 -22.89 11.38 -24.44
C PRO A 200 -23.50 10.35 -23.46
N LYS A 201 -24.42 10.85 -22.61
CA LYS A 201 -25.16 10.14 -21.54
C LYS A 201 -25.77 8.80 -21.97
N PRO A 202 -25.73 7.80 -21.08
CA PRO A 202 -26.86 6.90 -20.92
C PRO A 202 -27.34 6.80 -19.46
N GLN A 203 -28.66 6.97 -19.32
CA GLN A 203 -29.59 6.38 -18.35
C GLN A 203 -29.07 6.00 -16.95
N GLN A 204 -29.75 6.57 -15.94
CA GLN A 204 -29.67 6.20 -14.52
C GLN A 204 -29.60 4.67 -14.35
N LYS A 205 -28.41 4.16 -14.02
CA LYS A 205 -28.26 2.82 -13.46
C LYS A 205 -28.70 2.88 -11.99
N PRO A 206 -29.43 1.85 -11.51
CA PRO A 206 -29.98 1.83 -10.17
C PRO A 206 -28.85 2.02 -9.16
N GLN A 207 -29.05 2.96 -8.24
CA GLN A 207 -28.17 3.19 -7.09
C GLN A 207 -28.06 1.87 -6.32
N GLN A 208 -26.97 1.12 -6.54
CA GLN A 208 -26.66 0.00 -5.69
C GLN A 208 -26.34 0.55 -4.30
N PRO A 209 -26.90 -0.04 -3.23
CA PRO A 209 -26.85 0.56 -1.90
C PRO A 209 -25.41 0.75 -1.46
N ILE A 210 -25.07 2.02 -1.27
CA ILE A 210 -23.87 2.53 -0.63
C ILE A 210 -23.78 1.83 0.74
N ALA A 211 -22.64 1.20 1.03
CA ALA A 211 -22.34 0.76 2.38
C ALA A 211 -22.02 2.01 3.21
N LEU A 212 -23.07 2.74 3.59
CA LEU A 212 -22.97 3.78 4.60
C LEU A 212 -22.36 3.15 5.86
N PRO A 213 -21.59 3.90 6.66
CA PRO A 213 -21.34 3.56 8.05
C PRO A 213 -22.71 3.48 8.74
N ARG A 214 -23.37 2.31 8.66
CA ARG A 214 -24.61 2.07 9.38
C ARG A 214 -24.24 1.99 10.83
N ASP A 215 -24.98 2.75 11.63
CA ASP A 215 -24.84 2.82 13.06
C ASP A 215 -25.16 1.44 13.64
N TRP A 216 -24.13 0.60 13.81
CA TRP A 216 -24.26 -0.80 14.21
C TRP A 216 -24.28 -0.91 15.73
N HIS A 217 -25.29 -0.31 16.35
CA HIS A 217 -25.53 -0.47 17.78
C HIS A 217 -26.27 -1.79 18.10
N ASP A 218 -26.89 -2.42 17.11
CA ASP A 218 -27.58 -3.71 17.22
C ASP A 218 -26.89 -4.80 16.38
N PRO A 219 -26.21 -5.78 17.01
CA PRO A 219 -25.57 -6.91 16.33
C PRO A 219 -26.51 -7.81 15.51
N GLN A 220 -27.82 -7.80 15.78
CA GLN A 220 -28.79 -8.68 15.11
C GLN A 220 -29.31 -8.13 13.77
N THR A 221 -29.10 -6.84 13.50
CA THR A 221 -29.29 -6.32 12.14
C THR A 221 -28.30 -7.01 11.20
N PRO A 222 -28.55 -7.29 9.91
CA PRO A 222 -27.52 -7.87 9.02
C PRO A 222 -26.58 -6.85 8.34
N LEU A 223 -25.27 -7.15 8.23
CA LEU A 223 -24.29 -6.36 7.45
C LEU A 223 -24.23 -6.79 5.99
N LYS A 224 -23.88 -5.84 5.12
CA LYS A 224 -23.33 -6.15 3.81
C LYS A 224 -21.89 -6.64 3.98
N LEU A 225 -21.68 -7.93 3.75
CA LEU A 225 -20.35 -8.55 3.75
C LEU A 225 -19.67 -8.38 2.39
N THR A 226 -18.36 -8.15 2.44
CA THR A 226 -17.47 -8.01 1.31
C THR A 226 -16.54 -9.21 1.29
N THR A 227 -16.52 -9.92 0.17
CA THR A 227 -15.60 -11.05 -0.06
C THR A 227 -14.17 -10.57 -0.19
N LEU A 228 -13.19 -11.36 0.25
CA LEU A 228 -11.78 -10.98 0.18
C LEU A 228 -11.29 -10.70 -1.25
N ARG A 229 -11.75 -11.46 -2.26
CA ARG A 229 -11.42 -11.25 -3.68
C ARG A 229 -11.80 -9.84 -4.18
N SER A 230 -12.86 -9.25 -3.65
CA SER A 230 -13.40 -7.99 -4.20
C SER A 230 -12.73 -6.75 -3.61
N ILE A 231 -12.01 -6.85 -2.50
CA ILE A 231 -11.29 -5.75 -1.83
C ILE A 231 -10.49 -4.86 -2.80
N PRO A 232 -9.61 -5.39 -3.69
CA PRO A 232 -8.86 -4.55 -4.63
C PRO A 232 -9.74 -3.89 -5.71
N HIS A 233 -10.91 -4.45 -5.99
CA HIS A 233 -11.80 -4.08 -7.10
C HIS A 233 -13.06 -3.34 -6.62
N LEU A 234 -13.11 -2.97 -5.34
CA LEU A 234 -14.23 -2.19 -4.81
C LEU A 234 -14.34 -0.87 -5.59
N PRO A 235 -15.57 -0.44 -5.96
CA PRO A 235 -15.80 0.83 -6.66
C PRO A 235 -15.64 2.05 -5.73
N TYR A 236 -15.13 1.83 -4.52
CA TYR A 236 -14.95 2.84 -3.49
C TYR A 236 -13.47 3.29 -3.45
N LYS A 237 -13.25 4.49 -2.93
CA LYS A 237 -11.90 5.01 -2.66
C LYS A 237 -11.16 4.08 -1.68
N GLN A 238 -9.84 4.22 -1.59
CA GLN A 238 -9.10 3.60 -0.50
C GLN A 238 -9.58 4.18 0.84
N ASN A 239 -9.32 3.46 1.93
CA ASN A 239 -9.78 3.82 3.26
C ASN A 239 -11.32 3.82 3.41
N TRP A 240 -12.02 3.12 2.51
CA TRP A 240 -13.45 2.90 2.61
C TRP A 240 -13.77 1.78 3.60
N SER A 241 -14.82 1.99 4.38
CA SER A 241 -15.27 1.05 5.40
C SER A 241 -16.00 -0.15 4.76
N CYS A 242 -15.55 -1.35 5.05
CA CYS A 242 -16.18 -2.59 4.62
C CYS A 242 -16.27 -3.59 5.79
N ASN A 243 -17.16 -4.58 5.62
CA ASN A 243 -17.35 -5.65 6.60
C ASN A 243 -17.00 -6.97 5.94
N VAL A 244 -16.32 -7.86 6.65
CA VAL A 244 -15.75 -9.08 6.08
C VAL A 244 -15.99 -10.23 7.05
N LEU A 245 -16.41 -11.38 6.52
CA LEU A 245 -16.38 -12.65 7.24
C LEU A 245 -15.24 -13.48 6.66
N ALA A 246 -14.27 -13.87 7.48
CA ALA A 246 -13.08 -14.60 7.05
C ALA A 246 -12.60 -15.57 8.14
N ILE A 247 -11.71 -16.49 7.79
CA ILE A 247 -10.95 -17.30 8.74
C ILE A 247 -9.59 -16.64 8.99
N ILE A 248 -9.13 -16.65 10.25
CA ILE A 248 -7.76 -16.28 10.60
C ILE A 248 -6.83 -17.44 10.22
N SER A 249 -6.02 -17.30 9.19
CA SER A 249 -5.02 -18.33 8.82
C SER A 249 -3.71 -18.18 9.60
N SER A 250 -3.32 -16.96 9.95
CA SER A 250 -2.20 -16.69 10.84
C SER A 250 -2.36 -15.36 11.57
N LEU A 251 -1.71 -15.25 12.73
CA LEU A 251 -1.72 -14.07 13.59
C LEU A 251 -0.30 -13.82 14.09
N SER A 252 0.19 -12.58 13.99
CA SER A 252 1.49 -12.18 14.53
C SER A 252 1.41 -11.81 16.01
N ASP A 253 2.57 -11.75 16.65
CA ASP A 253 2.72 -11.00 17.90
C ASP A 253 2.47 -9.50 17.68
N VAL A 254 2.37 -8.74 18.77
CA VAL A 254 2.28 -7.27 18.68
C VAL A 254 3.67 -6.72 18.37
N GLU A 255 3.77 -5.98 17.28
CA GLU A 255 4.99 -5.41 16.75
C GLU A 255 4.99 -3.88 16.87
N PRO A 256 6.17 -3.23 16.90
CA PRO A 256 6.27 -1.78 16.77
C PRO A 256 5.73 -1.29 15.42
N SER A 257 5.13 -0.10 15.42
CA SER A 257 4.63 0.57 14.21
C SER A 257 5.14 2.00 14.11
N ASN A 258 5.35 2.47 12.87
CA ASN A 258 5.67 3.87 12.61
C ASN A 258 4.44 4.79 12.71
N LEU A 259 3.23 4.20 12.73
CA LEU A 259 1.97 4.93 12.86
C LEU A 259 1.47 4.87 14.31
N PRO A 260 0.92 5.97 14.87
CA PRO A 260 0.23 5.94 16.15
C PRO A 260 -0.82 4.80 16.20
N PRO A 261 -0.90 4.01 17.29
CA PRO A 261 -0.27 4.18 18.61
C PRO A 261 1.14 3.56 18.75
N HIS A 262 1.89 3.48 17.65
CA HIS A 262 3.23 2.88 17.55
C HIS A 262 3.30 1.38 17.83
N ARG A 263 2.14 0.73 17.80
CA ARG A 263 1.99 -0.71 17.95
C ARG A 263 1.02 -1.20 16.90
N GLN A 264 1.28 -2.39 16.38
CA GLN A 264 0.39 -3.05 15.43
C GLN A 264 0.38 -4.55 15.63
N ARG A 265 -0.67 -5.20 15.15
CA ARG A 265 -0.72 -6.65 14.98
C ARG A 265 -1.16 -6.96 13.56
N THR A 266 -0.58 -8.00 12.98
CA THR A 266 -0.92 -8.43 11.63
C THR A 266 -1.62 -9.78 11.66
N ALA A 267 -2.55 -9.98 10.74
CA ALA A 267 -3.21 -11.26 10.54
C ALA A 267 -3.34 -11.56 9.04
N ARG A 268 -3.36 -12.85 8.71
CA ARG A 268 -3.71 -13.33 7.38
C ARG A 268 -5.13 -13.87 7.40
N LEU A 269 -5.90 -13.44 6.41
CA LEU A 269 -7.33 -13.73 6.27
C LEU A 269 -7.58 -14.56 5.02
N VAL A 270 -8.44 -15.56 5.15
CA VAL A 270 -8.87 -16.40 4.02
C VAL A 270 -10.39 -16.55 4.00
N ASP A 271 -10.95 -16.69 2.80
CA ASP A 271 -12.36 -16.97 2.57
C ASP A 271 -12.51 -17.83 1.30
N PRO A 272 -13.69 -18.41 1.04
CA PRO A 272 -13.90 -19.24 -0.16
C PRO A 272 -13.78 -18.47 -1.48
N SER A 273 -13.75 -17.14 -1.42
CA SER A 273 -13.73 -16.31 -2.62
C SER A 273 -12.34 -16.26 -3.24
N THR A 274 -11.25 -16.44 -2.49
CA THR A 274 -9.89 -16.26 -3.00
C THR A 274 -8.93 -17.31 -2.45
N SER A 275 -7.97 -17.74 -3.27
CA SER A 275 -6.85 -18.57 -2.82
C SER A 275 -5.74 -17.74 -2.15
N LYS A 276 -5.83 -16.40 -2.20
CA LYS A 276 -4.86 -15.48 -1.58
C LYS A 276 -5.14 -15.29 -0.09
N GLN A 277 -4.08 -15.11 0.69
CA GLN A 277 -4.19 -14.74 2.11
C GLN A 277 -4.14 -13.22 2.27
N VAL A 278 -5.31 -12.59 2.40
CA VAL A 278 -5.43 -11.14 2.52
C VAL A 278 -4.82 -10.66 3.82
N HIS A 279 -4.01 -9.60 3.74
CA HIS A 279 -3.36 -9.00 4.90
C HIS A 279 -4.31 -8.07 5.66
N LEU A 280 -4.42 -8.26 6.96
CA LEU A 280 -5.03 -7.33 7.91
C LEU A 280 -3.95 -6.72 8.81
N THR A 281 -3.91 -5.39 8.90
CA THR A 281 -3.08 -4.68 9.90
C THR A 281 -3.98 -3.96 10.91
N VAL A 282 -3.74 -4.22 12.20
CA VAL A 282 -4.54 -3.71 13.30
C VAL A 282 -3.72 -2.72 14.11
N PHE A 283 -4.16 -1.47 14.16
CA PHE A 283 -3.60 -0.41 15.02
C PHE A 283 -4.50 -0.11 16.22
N LEU A 284 -5.81 -0.44 16.12
CA LEU A 284 -6.77 -0.27 17.21
C LEU A 284 -6.64 -1.44 18.20
N ASP A 285 -6.14 -1.14 19.40
CA ASP A 285 -5.98 -2.11 20.50
C ASP A 285 -5.37 -3.44 20.04
N PRO A 286 -4.15 -3.42 19.44
CA PRO A 286 -3.57 -4.60 18.80
C PRO A 286 -3.35 -5.76 19.78
N GLU A 287 -3.22 -5.48 21.09
CA GLU A 287 -3.13 -6.49 22.14
C GLU A 287 -4.45 -7.23 22.33
N GLU A 288 -5.58 -6.52 22.25
CA GLU A 288 -6.93 -7.06 22.45
C GLU A 288 -7.40 -7.88 21.25
N PHE A 289 -6.94 -7.55 20.04
CA PHE A 289 -7.24 -8.34 18.84
C PHE A 289 -6.47 -9.66 18.84
N ASN A 290 -6.97 -10.66 19.58
CA ASN A 290 -6.33 -11.96 19.75
C ASN A 290 -7.26 -13.14 19.38
N PRO A 291 -7.77 -13.21 18.14
CA PRO A 291 -8.62 -14.32 17.72
C PRO A 291 -7.82 -15.63 17.60
N ARG A 292 -8.46 -16.78 17.84
CA ARG A 292 -7.82 -18.09 17.60
C ARG A 292 -7.53 -18.29 16.11
N VAL A 293 -6.33 -18.75 15.77
CA VAL A 293 -6.03 -19.22 14.40
C VAL A 293 -6.98 -20.36 14.04
N GLY A 294 -7.57 -20.31 12.86
CA GLY A 294 -8.60 -21.23 12.38
C GLY A 294 -10.04 -20.87 12.79
N SER A 295 -10.24 -19.83 13.62
CA SER A 295 -11.57 -19.33 13.95
C SER A 295 -12.15 -18.46 12.83
N ALA A 296 -13.48 -18.41 12.76
CA ALA A 296 -14.18 -17.48 11.89
C ALA A 296 -14.28 -16.13 12.59
N VAL A 297 -13.89 -15.08 11.90
CA VAL A 297 -13.96 -13.71 12.40
C VAL A 297 -14.86 -12.86 11.52
N LEU A 298 -15.83 -12.20 12.15
CA LEU A 298 -16.54 -11.09 11.54
C LEU A 298 -15.79 -9.81 11.87
N LEU A 299 -15.29 -9.13 10.84
CA LEU A 299 -14.63 -7.84 10.92
C LEU A 299 -15.58 -6.74 10.43
N VAL A 300 -15.79 -5.72 11.26
CA VAL A 300 -16.76 -4.65 11.04
C VAL A 300 -16.03 -3.33 10.88
N GLY A 301 -16.37 -2.64 9.80
CA GLY A 301 -15.82 -1.33 9.44
C GLY A 301 -14.30 -1.32 9.38
N VAL A 302 -13.71 -2.34 8.76
CA VAL A 302 -12.31 -2.37 8.38
C VAL A 302 -12.11 -1.60 7.07
N LYS A 303 -10.98 -0.93 6.96
CA LYS A 303 -10.68 -0.03 5.84
C LYS A 303 -10.01 -0.78 4.71
N ASN A 304 -10.52 -0.65 3.49
CA ASN A 304 -9.90 -1.28 2.32
C ASN A 304 -8.67 -0.50 1.84
N HIS A 305 -7.64 -1.24 1.43
CA HIS A 305 -6.46 -0.70 0.79
C HIS A 305 -6.08 -1.58 -0.41
N ARG A 306 -5.30 -1.03 -1.35
CA ARG A 306 -4.86 -1.74 -2.56
C ARG A 306 -3.48 -2.40 -2.42
N PHE A 307 -2.93 -2.44 -1.21
CA PHE A 307 -1.69 -3.14 -0.89
C PHE A 307 -1.84 -4.65 -1.17
N ASP A 308 -0.83 -5.30 -1.76
CA ASP A 308 -0.77 -6.77 -1.96
C ASP A 308 -2.00 -7.37 -2.68
N GLY A 309 -2.51 -6.65 -3.69
CA GLY A 309 -3.72 -7.08 -4.40
C GLY A 309 -4.99 -7.03 -3.55
N GLY A 310 -5.00 -6.22 -2.48
CA GLY A 310 -6.11 -6.03 -1.56
C GLY A 310 -5.68 -6.29 -0.12
N SER A 311 -5.79 -5.29 0.74
CA SER A 311 -5.53 -5.43 2.17
C SER A 311 -6.56 -4.69 3.01
N LEU A 312 -6.57 -4.99 4.30
CA LEU A 312 -7.46 -4.39 5.27
C LEU A 312 -6.65 -3.72 6.37
N LYS A 313 -7.15 -2.60 6.89
CA LYS A 313 -6.59 -1.94 8.06
C LYS A 313 -7.68 -1.59 9.06
N LYS A 314 -7.32 -1.63 10.34
CA LYS A 314 -8.14 -1.05 11.41
C LYS A 314 -7.34 0.01 12.15
N TYR A 315 -7.79 1.26 12.08
CA TYR A 315 -7.08 2.39 12.66
C TYR A 315 -7.54 2.67 14.09
N ASP A 316 -6.64 3.20 14.93
CA ASP A 316 -6.99 3.63 16.29
C ASP A 316 -8.09 4.71 16.30
N SER A 317 -8.14 5.56 15.26
CA SER A 317 -9.20 6.55 15.05
C SER A 317 -10.61 5.96 14.88
N ASP A 318 -10.73 4.67 14.58
CA ASP A 318 -12.01 3.96 14.47
C ASP A 318 -12.57 3.52 15.83
N ARG A 319 -11.89 3.80 16.96
CA ARG A 319 -12.32 3.42 18.32
C ARG A 319 -13.75 3.82 18.65
N LYS A 320 -14.19 4.99 18.17
CA LYS A 320 -15.55 5.52 18.39
C LYS A 320 -16.66 4.68 17.75
N ASN A 321 -16.32 3.76 16.84
CA ASN A 321 -17.28 2.93 16.12
C ASN A 321 -17.66 1.64 16.88
N GLY A 322 -17.24 1.50 18.14
CA GLY A 322 -17.57 0.37 18.99
C GLY A 322 -16.81 -0.91 18.66
N ARG A 323 -17.37 -2.06 19.06
CA ARG A 323 -16.75 -3.37 18.85
C ARG A 323 -16.69 -3.68 17.35
N TRP A 324 -15.47 -3.92 16.87
CA TRP A 324 -15.20 -4.05 15.45
C TRP A 324 -14.87 -5.47 14.99
N TRP A 325 -14.75 -6.42 15.91
CA TRP A 325 -14.49 -7.82 15.56
C TRP A 325 -15.21 -8.78 16.52
N PHE A 326 -15.62 -9.92 15.97
CA PHE A 326 -16.32 -10.98 16.67
C PHE A 326 -15.71 -12.33 16.27
N GLU A 327 -15.30 -13.11 17.25
CA GLU A 327 -14.82 -14.48 17.04
C GLU A 327 -16.00 -15.44 17.11
N ASP A 328 -16.09 -16.31 16.12
CA ASP A 328 -17.10 -17.35 15.97
C ASP A 328 -18.53 -16.87 16.29
N PRO A 329 -19.05 -15.84 15.58
CA PRO A 329 -20.31 -15.18 15.91
C PRO A 329 -21.54 -16.04 15.53
N LEU A 330 -21.66 -17.23 16.12
CA LEU A 330 -22.75 -18.19 15.90
C LEU A 330 -24.11 -17.63 16.34
N GLU A 331 -24.09 -16.67 17.27
CA GLU A 331 -25.27 -15.92 17.72
C GLU A 331 -25.84 -14.99 16.64
N LEU A 332 -25.09 -14.72 15.56
CA LEU A 332 -25.52 -13.88 14.46
C LEU A 332 -26.08 -14.76 13.33
N GLY A 333 -27.37 -15.09 13.41
CA GLY A 333 -28.02 -16.03 12.47
C GLY A 333 -28.03 -15.61 11.00
N TRP A 334 -27.64 -14.38 10.68
CA TRP A 334 -27.46 -13.88 9.31
C TRP A 334 -26.03 -14.08 8.77
N CYS A 335 -25.07 -14.44 9.64
CA CYS A 335 -23.67 -14.64 9.32
C CYS A 335 -23.39 -16.13 9.10
N ASP A 336 -22.93 -16.52 7.91
CA ASP A 336 -22.70 -17.93 7.56
C ASP A 336 -21.37 -18.47 8.14
N VAL A 337 -21.32 -18.56 9.47
CA VAL A 337 -20.15 -19.05 10.22
C VAL A 337 -19.92 -20.55 10.01
N GLU A 338 -21.00 -21.34 9.97
CA GLU A 338 -20.90 -22.79 9.73
C GLU A 338 -20.41 -23.10 8.32
N GLY A 339 -20.89 -22.38 7.30
CA GLY A 339 -20.46 -22.55 5.92
C GLY A 339 -18.98 -22.27 5.72
N ILE A 340 -18.48 -21.13 6.24
CA ILE A 340 -17.06 -20.79 6.10
C ILE A 340 -16.14 -21.74 6.88
N LYS A 341 -16.57 -22.23 8.06
CA LYS A 341 -15.81 -23.23 8.84
C LYS A 341 -15.78 -24.61 8.17
N SER A 342 -16.89 -25.02 7.58
CA SER A 342 -16.98 -26.30 6.85
C SER A 342 -16.07 -26.28 5.63
N TRP A 343 -16.05 -25.16 4.89
CA TRP A 343 -15.11 -24.96 3.79
C TRP A 343 -13.66 -25.02 4.25
N TRP A 344 -13.30 -24.32 5.33
CA TRP A 344 -11.94 -24.32 5.87
C TRP A 344 -11.48 -25.72 6.29
N SER A 345 -12.36 -26.48 6.95
CA SER A 345 -12.07 -27.86 7.38
C SER A 345 -11.82 -28.78 6.18
N ALA A 346 -12.67 -28.69 5.15
CA ALA A 346 -12.48 -29.46 3.92
C ALA A 346 -11.20 -29.08 3.15
N ALA A 347 -10.82 -27.79 3.18
CA ALA A 347 -9.58 -27.32 2.58
C ALA A 347 -8.34 -27.79 3.37
N ALA A 348 -8.43 -27.88 4.69
CA ALA A 348 -7.37 -28.38 5.56
C ALA A 348 -7.16 -29.90 5.42
N GLU A 349 -8.21 -30.68 5.14
CA GLU A 349 -8.12 -32.13 4.86
C GLU A 349 -7.56 -32.45 3.46
N ALA A 350 -7.51 -31.46 2.56
CA ALA A 350 -6.96 -31.61 1.21
C ALA A 350 -5.45 -31.33 1.11
N ILE A 351 -4.80 -31.02 2.23
CA ILE A 351 -3.35 -30.81 2.40
C ILE A 351 -2.80 -31.96 3.22
#